data_AF-A0A1S4ASB9-F1
#
_entry.id   AF-A0A1S4ASB9-F1
#
_cell.length_a   1.000
_cell.length_b   1.000
_cell.length_c   1.000
_cell.angle_alpha   90.00
_cell.angle_beta   90.00
_cell.angle_gamma   90.00
#
_symmetry.space_group_name_H-M   'P 1'
#
loop_
_entity.id
_entity.type
_entity.pdbx_description
1 polymer ?
#
loop_
_entity_poly.entity_id
_entity_poly.type
_entity_poly.pdbx_seq_one_letter_code
_entity_poly.pdbx_strand_id
1 'polypeptide(L)'
;MDSASVIHRGFIALATACSGVAASLLPGGRTAHSRFKIPIDVDGNFSCNISKQSSLSSLIRDAKLIVWDEISMAKKEMIEALDLLLRDLTETTMLFDGKVVVFSGDFRQTLPIVRGGQREDFVRKSLLCSEIWHQLEKIQLSENMCAKAN
;
A
#
# COMPACT_ATOMS: atom_id res chain seq x y z
N MET A 1 -10.42 -9.82 7.60
CA MET A 1 -11.68 -9.12 7.24
C MET A 1 -11.64 -8.94 5.73
N ASP A 2 -12.40 -9.73 4.97
CA ASP A 2 -12.26 -9.81 3.52
C ASP A 2 -12.71 -8.52 2.84
N SER A 3 -11.97 -8.05 1.84
CA SER A 3 -12.33 -6.88 1.03
C SER A 3 -13.75 -6.99 0.45
N ALA A 4 -14.19 -8.20 0.09
CA ALA A 4 -15.55 -8.49 -0.36
C ALA A 4 -16.64 -8.21 0.69
N SER A 5 -16.34 -8.43 1.98
CA SER A 5 -17.29 -8.22 3.08
C SER A 5 -17.52 -6.73 3.40
N VAL A 6 -16.51 -5.89 3.17
CA VAL A 6 -16.60 -4.42 3.27
C VAL A 6 -17.43 -3.86 2.11
N ILE A 7 -17.21 -4.36 0.90
CA ILE A 7 -17.97 -3.99 -0.31
C ILE A 7 -19.45 -4.37 -0.16
N HIS A 8 -19.76 -5.55 0.41
CA HIS A 8 -21.14 -6.01 0.63
C HIS A 8 -21.95 -5.11 1.59
N ARG A 9 -21.28 -4.34 2.46
CA ARG A 9 -21.93 -3.38 3.37
C ARG A 9 -22.07 -1.97 2.76
N GLY A 10 -21.76 -1.80 1.48
CA GLY A 10 -21.81 -0.50 0.78
C GLY A 10 -20.62 0.42 1.09
N PHE A 11 -19.59 -0.08 1.80
CA PHE A 11 -18.38 0.70 2.05
C PHE A 11 -17.39 0.56 0.88
N ILE A 12 -16.64 1.63 0.65
CA ILE A 12 -15.65 1.67 -0.42
C ILE A 12 -14.33 1.04 0.08
N ALA A 13 -13.87 0.04 -0.67
CA ALA A 13 -12.56 -0.58 -0.51
C ALA A 13 -11.70 -0.34 -1.75
N LEU A 14 -10.44 0.05 -1.56
CA LEU A 14 -9.48 0.26 -2.64
C LEU A 14 -8.46 -0.89 -2.63
N ALA A 15 -8.50 -1.72 -3.67
CA ALA A 15 -7.51 -2.76 -3.89
C ALA A 15 -6.34 -2.23 -4.71
N THR A 16 -5.12 -2.41 -4.19
CA THR A 16 -3.88 -1.95 -4.81
C THR A 16 -2.77 -2.98 -4.73
N ALA A 17 -1.78 -2.87 -5.62
CA ALA A 17 -0.58 -3.70 -5.59
C ALA A 17 0.65 -2.95 -6.13
N CYS A 18 1.85 -3.49 -5.92
CA CYS A 18 3.10 -2.95 -6.45
C CYS A 18 3.26 -3.13 -7.97
N SER A 19 2.82 -4.26 -8.51
CA SER A 19 2.94 -4.59 -9.94
C SER A 19 1.58 -4.62 -10.65
N GLY A 20 1.58 -4.40 -11.97
CA GLY A 20 0.36 -4.47 -12.79
C GLY A 20 -0.24 -5.89 -12.84
N VAL A 21 0.62 -6.91 -12.80
CA VAL A 21 0.20 -8.31 -12.81
C VAL A 21 -0.53 -8.64 -11.51
N ALA A 22 0.06 -8.32 -10.35
CA ALA A 22 -0.59 -8.53 -9.04
C ALA A 22 -1.89 -7.72 -8.93
N ALA A 23 -1.89 -6.46 -9.39
CA ALA A 23 -3.10 -5.64 -9.37
C ALA A 23 -4.24 -6.24 -10.21
N SER A 24 -3.94 -6.94 -11.30
CA SER A 24 -4.94 -7.57 -12.17
C SER A 24 -5.61 -8.80 -11.54
N LEU A 25 -4.99 -9.40 -10.52
CA LEU A 25 -5.55 -10.51 -9.75
C LEU A 25 -6.55 -10.03 -8.69
N LEU A 26 -6.51 -8.75 -8.33
CA LEU A 26 -7.42 -8.15 -7.37
C LEU A 26 -8.68 -7.60 -8.08
N PRO A 27 -9.89 -7.87 -7.58
CA PRO A 27 -11.11 -7.29 -8.15
C PRO A 27 -11.08 -5.75 -8.16
N GLY A 28 -11.13 -5.14 -9.34
CA GLY A 28 -11.01 -3.69 -9.50
C GLY A 28 -9.65 -3.11 -9.08
N GLY A 29 -8.63 -3.97 -9.00
CA GLY A 29 -7.29 -3.63 -8.56
C GLY A 29 -6.59 -2.66 -9.49
N ARG A 30 -5.72 -1.81 -8.91
CA ARG A 30 -4.85 -0.90 -9.64
C ARG A 30 -3.47 -0.87 -8.99
N THR A 31 -2.43 -0.54 -9.73
CA THR A 31 -1.12 -0.31 -9.09
C THR A 31 -1.20 0.86 -8.12
N ALA A 32 -0.43 0.83 -7.03
CA ALA A 32 -0.40 1.92 -6.05
C ALA A 32 -0.02 3.26 -6.71
N HIS A 33 0.98 3.23 -7.61
CA HIS A 33 1.37 4.37 -8.44
C HIS A 33 0.18 4.98 -9.21
N SER A 34 -0.63 4.16 -9.88
CA SER A 34 -1.76 4.67 -10.67
C SER A 34 -2.94 5.11 -9.81
N ARG A 35 -3.21 4.42 -8.70
CA ARG A 35 -4.31 4.72 -7.78
C ARG A 35 -4.07 6.02 -7.02
N PHE A 36 -2.86 6.21 -6.50
CA PHE A 36 -2.54 7.30 -5.58
C PHE A 36 -1.67 8.39 -6.22
N LYS A 37 -1.32 8.26 -7.52
CA LYS A 37 -0.42 9.18 -8.22
C LYS A 37 0.92 9.35 -7.50
N ILE A 38 1.39 8.29 -6.86
CA ILE A 38 2.72 8.23 -6.26
C ILE A 38 3.75 8.24 -7.41
N PRO A 39 4.74 9.15 -7.40
CA PRO A 39 5.82 9.14 -8.38
C PRO A 39 6.56 7.81 -8.42
N ILE A 40 7.06 7.40 -9.59
CA ILE A 40 7.88 6.17 -9.72
C ILE A 40 9.25 6.38 -9.10
N ASP A 41 9.82 7.58 -9.30
CA ASP A 41 11.08 7.94 -8.71
C ASP A 41 10.83 8.66 -7.40
N VAL A 42 11.09 7.92 -6.33
CA VAL A 42 10.82 8.33 -4.96
C VAL A 42 12.18 8.60 -4.30
N ASP A 43 12.91 9.64 -4.76
CA ASP A 43 14.04 10.28 -4.07
C ASP A 43 13.79 11.79 -3.73
N GLY A 44 13.64 12.14 -2.44
CA GLY A 44 13.34 13.51 -1.94
C GLY A 44 11.88 14.01 -2.03
N ASN A 45 11.44 14.76 -0.99
CA ASN A 45 10.16 15.46 -0.82
C ASN A 45 9.00 15.00 -1.75
N PHE A 46 8.42 13.83 -1.44
CA PHE A 46 7.36 13.23 -2.27
C PHE A 46 6.03 13.92 -2.03
N SER A 47 5.50 14.54 -3.07
CA SER A 47 4.10 14.94 -3.12
C SER A 47 3.35 14.08 -4.13
N CYS A 48 2.27 13.45 -3.68
CA CYS A 48 1.32 12.83 -4.59
C CYS A 48 0.55 13.95 -5.29
N ASN A 49 0.58 14.00 -6.62
CA ASN A 49 -0.06 15.09 -7.36
C ASN A 49 -1.57 14.79 -7.55
N ILE A 50 -2.34 14.95 -6.47
CA ILE A 50 -3.79 14.80 -6.44
C ILE A 50 -4.40 16.11 -5.98
N SER A 51 -5.22 16.73 -6.84
CA SER A 51 -6.03 17.88 -6.43
C SER A 51 -7.06 17.45 -5.38
N LYS A 52 -7.16 18.22 -4.29
CA LYS A 52 -8.14 18.02 -3.21
C LYS A 52 -9.59 18.02 -3.71
N GLN A 53 -9.88 18.63 -4.85
CA GLN A 53 -11.23 18.72 -5.44
C GLN A 53 -11.49 17.68 -6.54
N SER A 54 -10.56 16.75 -6.78
CA SER A 54 -10.74 15.74 -7.82
C SER A 54 -11.75 14.65 -7.43
N SER A 55 -12.31 13.96 -8.43
CA SER A 55 -13.11 12.75 -8.18
C SER A 55 -12.29 11.65 -7.52
N LEU A 56 -10.98 11.59 -7.81
CA LEU A 56 -10.06 10.64 -7.19
C LEU A 56 -9.84 10.94 -5.70
N SER A 57 -9.66 12.21 -5.31
CA SER A 57 -9.53 12.56 -3.89
C SER A 57 -10.81 12.24 -3.12
N SER A 58 -11.97 12.47 -3.73
CA SER A 58 -13.27 12.11 -3.14
C SER A 58 -13.37 10.59 -2.91
N LEU A 59 -13.02 9.79 -3.92
CA LEU A 59 -12.97 8.32 -3.80
C LEU A 59 -12.02 7.86 -2.67
N ILE A 60 -10.85 8.49 -2.55
CA ILE A 60 -9.85 8.16 -1.51
C ILE A 60 -10.37 8.56 -0.12
N ARG A 61 -11.03 9.71 0.02
CA ARG A 61 -11.63 10.16 1.28
C ARG A 61 -12.74 9.21 1.75
N ASP A 62 -13.61 8.80 0.84
CA ASP A 62 -14.76 7.94 1.15
C ASP A 62 -14.35 6.48 1.41
N ALA A 63 -13.16 6.07 0.94
CA ALA A 63 -12.62 4.76 1.22
C ALA A 63 -12.42 4.53 2.72
N LYS A 64 -12.89 3.36 3.19
CA LYS A 64 -12.72 2.89 4.57
C LYS A 64 -11.64 1.83 4.70
N LEU A 65 -11.39 1.09 3.63
CA LEU A 65 -10.39 0.04 3.54
C LEU A 65 -9.47 0.28 2.34
N ILE A 66 -8.17 0.18 2.56
CA ILE A 66 -7.16 0.11 1.51
C ILE A 66 -6.42 -1.21 1.68
N VAL A 67 -6.39 -2.02 0.62
CA VAL A 67 -5.59 -3.25 0.58
C VAL A 67 -4.43 -3.00 -0.37
N TRP A 68 -3.22 -3.29 0.08
CA TRP A 68 -2.01 -3.19 -0.73
C TRP A 68 -1.27 -4.51 -0.71
N ASP A 69 -1.29 -5.19 -1.86
CA ASP A 69 -0.63 -6.47 -2.07
C ASP A 69 0.79 -6.31 -2.65
N GLU A 70 1.63 -7.32 -2.43
CA GLU A 70 3.06 -7.31 -2.78
C GLU A 70 3.86 -6.18 -2.10
N ILE A 71 3.57 -5.86 -0.85
CA ILE A 71 4.19 -4.74 -0.12
C ILE A 71 5.71 -4.89 0.05
N SER A 72 6.23 -6.11 0.04
CA SER A 72 7.68 -6.39 0.14
C SER A 72 8.48 -5.77 -1.00
N MET A 73 7.84 -5.54 -2.16
CA MET A 73 8.43 -4.87 -3.31
C MET A 73 8.38 -3.33 -3.20
N ALA A 74 7.58 -2.78 -2.29
CA ALA A 74 7.42 -1.34 -2.14
C ALA A 74 8.59 -0.74 -1.36
N LYS A 75 9.10 0.39 -1.85
CA LYS A 75 9.99 1.24 -1.05
C LYS A 75 9.19 1.84 0.11
N LYS A 76 9.80 1.98 1.29
CA LYS A 76 9.16 2.59 2.46
C LYS A 76 8.62 3.98 2.18
N GLU A 77 9.32 4.74 1.34
CA GLU A 77 8.93 6.10 0.98
C GLU A 77 7.58 6.14 0.23
N MET A 78 7.20 5.06 -0.47
CA MET A 78 5.88 4.98 -1.11
C MET A 78 4.75 4.85 -0.08
N ILE A 79 5.02 4.18 1.03
CA ILE A 79 4.06 3.92 2.10
C ILE A 79 3.91 5.19 2.95
N GLU A 80 5.03 5.86 3.21
CA GLU A 80 5.06 7.19 3.83
C GLU A 80 4.37 8.23 2.94
N ALA A 81 4.56 8.19 1.62
CA ALA A 81 3.85 9.06 0.68
C ALA A 81 2.33 8.82 0.66
N LEU A 82 1.89 7.55 0.80
CA LEU A 82 0.48 7.24 0.95
C LEU A 82 -0.08 7.84 2.25
N ASP A 83 0.61 7.66 3.38
CA ASP A 83 0.19 8.23 4.67
C ASP A 83 0.09 9.75 4.59
N LEU A 84 1.11 10.42 4.05
CA LEU A 84 1.11 11.87 3.84
C LEU A 84 -0.04 12.34 2.93
N LEU A 85 -0.31 11.63 1.83
CA LEU A 85 -1.44 11.92 0.95
C LEU A 85 -2.77 11.84 1.70
N LEU A 86 -2.99 10.77 2.47
CA LEU A 86 -4.24 10.58 3.21
C LEU A 86 -4.43 11.70 4.24
N ARG A 87 -3.38 12.03 4.99
CA ARG A 87 -3.38 13.11 5.96
C ARG A 87 -3.62 14.48 5.33
N ASP A 88 -3.03 14.77 4.18
CA ASP A 88 -3.26 16.05 3.47
C ASP A 88 -4.69 16.15 2.90
N LEU A 89 -5.25 15.03 2.43
CA LEU A 89 -6.60 15.02 1.88
C LEU A 89 -7.69 15.30 2.92
N THR A 90 -7.48 14.92 4.19
CA THR A 90 -8.46 15.05 5.27
C THR A 90 -8.03 15.99 6.40
N GLU A 91 -6.83 16.57 6.30
CA GLU A 91 -6.28 17.53 7.26
C GLU A 91 -6.17 16.94 8.69
N THR A 92 -5.78 15.67 8.77
CA THR A 92 -5.60 14.94 10.04
C THR A 92 -4.14 14.59 10.28
N THR A 93 -3.79 14.38 11.55
CA THR A 93 -2.47 13.88 11.97
C THR A 93 -2.45 12.38 12.23
N MET A 94 -3.61 11.72 12.15
CA MET A 94 -3.73 10.27 12.41
C MET A 94 -3.11 9.46 11.26
N LEU A 95 -2.39 8.39 11.62
CA LEU A 95 -1.81 7.45 10.66
C LEU A 95 -2.90 6.91 9.72
N PHE A 96 -2.64 7.03 8.42
CA PHE A 96 -3.55 6.68 7.31
C PHE A 96 -4.95 7.28 7.42
N ASP A 97 -5.08 8.47 8.00
CA ASP A 97 -6.40 9.11 8.23
C ASP A 97 -7.35 8.24 9.09
N GLY A 98 -6.80 7.35 9.92
CA GLY A 98 -7.58 6.38 10.69
C GLY A 98 -8.32 5.35 9.84
N LYS A 99 -8.01 5.26 8.54
CA LYS A 99 -8.53 4.22 7.65
C LYS A 99 -7.87 2.89 7.97
N VAL A 100 -8.59 1.81 7.67
CA VAL A 100 -8.00 0.47 7.75
C VAL A 100 -7.13 0.26 6.52
N VAL A 101 -5.82 0.07 6.73
CA VAL A 101 -4.88 -0.25 5.66
C VAL A 101 -4.29 -1.63 5.93
N VAL A 102 -4.47 -2.53 4.97
CA VAL A 102 -3.99 -3.91 5.04
C VAL A 102 -2.86 -4.08 4.03
N PHE A 103 -1.66 -4.33 4.54
CA PHE A 103 -0.50 -4.68 3.73
C PHE A 103 -0.38 -6.20 3.64
N SER A 104 -0.30 -6.73 2.42
CA SER A 104 -0.05 -8.14 2.11
C SER A 104 1.27 -8.25 1.35
N GLY A 105 2.03 -9.31 1.63
CA GLY A 105 3.26 -9.61 0.92
C GLY A 105 4.12 -10.61 1.68
N ASP A 106 5.07 -11.22 0.96
CA ASP A 106 6.05 -12.12 1.51
C ASP A 106 7.45 -11.51 1.37
N PHE A 107 7.99 -11.02 2.49
CA PHE A 107 9.34 -10.45 2.56
C PHE A 107 10.45 -11.47 2.24
N ARG A 108 10.13 -12.76 2.09
CA ARG A 108 11.07 -13.80 1.64
C ARG A 108 11.15 -13.92 0.12
N GLN A 109 10.22 -13.33 -0.64
CA GLN A 109 10.16 -13.49 -2.10
C GLN A 109 10.98 -12.41 -2.82
N THR A 110 10.61 -11.14 -2.66
CA THR A 110 11.26 -10.03 -3.38
C THR A 110 11.33 -8.77 -2.51
N LEU A 111 12.53 -8.18 -2.43
CA LEU A 111 12.80 -6.90 -1.78
C LEU A 111 12.60 -5.73 -2.77
N PRO A 112 12.52 -4.47 -2.29
CA PRO A 112 12.34 -3.31 -3.15
C PRO A 112 13.51 -3.14 -4.10
N ILE A 113 13.25 -2.91 -5.39
CA ILE A 113 14.33 -2.83 -6.39
C ILE A 113 15.09 -1.49 -6.24
N VAL A 114 16.39 -1.58 -5.97
CA VAL A 114 17.34 -0.46 -6.01
C VAL A 114 18.34 -0.69 -7.14
N ARG A 115 18.34 0.17 -8.16
CA ARG A 115 19.24 0.03 -9.32
C ARG A 115 20.67 0.33 -8.90
N GLY A 116 21.59 -0.63 -9.10
CA GLY A 116 23.01 -0.47 -8.79
C GLY A 116 23.35 -0.40 -7.28
N GLY A 117 22.38 -0.68 -6.41
CA GLY A 117 22.56 -0.65 -4.95
C GLY A 117 23.19 -1.92 -4.39
N GLN A 118 23.78 -1.80 -3.21
CA GLN A 118 24.26 -2.94 -2.41
C GLN A 118 23.15 -3.48 -1.51
N ARG A 119 23.35 -4.66 -0.92
CA ARG A 119 22.35 -5.35 -0.08
C ARG A 119 21.76 -4.44 1.00
N GLU A 120 22.59 -3.58 1.57
CA GLU A 120 22.23 -2.64 2.63
C GLU A 120 21.21 -1.60 2.15
N ASP A 121 21.27 -1.19 0.87
CA ASP A 121 20.36 -0.22 0.28
C ASP A 121 18.94 -0.80 0.15
N PHE A 122 18.83 -2.08 -0.22
CA PHE A 122 17.54 -2.79 -0.29
C PHE A 122 16.87 -2.85 1.08
N VAL A 123 17.65 -3.16 2.13
CA VAL A 123 17.13 -3.23 3.52
C VAL A 123 16.69 -1.84 3.98
N ARG A 124 17.52 -0.81 3.77
CA ARG A 124 17.20 0.57 4.18
C ARG A 124 15.96 1.14 3.51
N LYS A 125 15.69 0.75 2.26
CA LYS A 125 14.50 1.12 1.49
C LYS A 125 13.29 0.24 1.78
N SER A 126 13.45 -0.86 2.51
CA SER A 126 12.33 -1.74 2.89
C SER A 126 11.42 -1.10 3.93
N LEU A 127 10.13 -1.46 3.90
CA LEU A 127 9.16 -1.10 4.93
C LEU A 127 9.67 -1.43 6.34
N LEU A 128 10.47 -2.49 6.50
CA LEU A 128 11.06 -2.88 7.78
C LEU A 128 11.89 -1.77 8.45
N CYS A 129 12.41 -0.81 7.67
CA CYS A 129 13.18 0.33 8.14
C CYS A 129 12.39 1.65 8.10
N SER A 130 11.06 1.60 8.07
CA SER A 130 10.17 2.76 8.20
C SER A 130 9.68 2.90 9.64
N GLU A 131 9.48 4.13 10.09
CA GLU A 131 8.85 4.41 11.39
C GLU A 131 7.41 3.90 11.46
N ILE A 132 6.72 3.80 10.31
CA ILE A 132 5.36 3.26 10.22
C ILE A 132 5.34 1.79 10.65
N TRP A 133 6.40 1.01 10.36
CA TRP A 133 6.47 -0.42 10.67
C TRP A 133 6.26 -0.76 12.14
N HIS A 134 6.72 0.12 13.04
CA HIS A 134 6.57 -0.06 14.48
C HIS A 134 5.12 0.15 14.95
N GLN A 135 4.30 0.85 14.16
CA GLN A 135 2.89 1.13 14.43
C GLN A 135 1.95 0.08 13.80
N LEU A 136 2.48 -0.82 12.96
CA LEU A 136 1.67 -1.85 12.31
C LEU A 136 1.48 -3.08 13.19
N GLU A 137 0.26 -3.60 13.21
CA GLU A 137 -0.04 -4.93 13.70
C GLU A 137 0.46 -5.99 12.71
N LYS A 138 1.16 -7.01 13.22
CA LYS A 138 1.78 -8.06 12.40
C LYS A 138 0.97 -9.34 12.55
N ILE A 139 0.41 -9.79 11.43
CA ILE A 139 -0.34 -11.04 11.36
C ILE A 139 0.43 -11.97 10.42
N GLN A 140 0.75 -13.16 10.90
CA GLN A 140 1.43 -14.19 10.12
C GLN A 140 0.45 -15.29 9.75
N LEU A 141 0.39 -15.63 8.46
CA LEU A 141 -0.33 -16.80 8.00
C LEU A 141 0.60 -18.01 8.08
N SER A 142 0.15 -19.07 8.76
CA SER A 142 0.92 -20.31 8.94
C SER A 142 0.52 -21.42 8.00
N GLU A 143 -0.69 -21.35 7.43
CA GLU A 143 -1.23 -22.38 6.57
C GLU A 143 -1.16 -21.96 5.10
N ASN A 144 -0.46 -22.76 4.29
CA ASN A 144 -0.43 -22.59 2.85
C ASN A 144 -1.52 -23.47 2.22
N MET A 145 -2.60 -22.85 1.77
CA MET A 145 -3.71 -23.57 1.13
C MET A 145 -3.34 -24.17 -0.23
N CYS A 146 -2.41 -23.57 -0.97
CA CYS A 146 -1.92 -24.08 -2.25
C CYS A 146 -1.12 -25.38 -2.05
N ALA A 147 -0.34 -25.48 -0.97
CA ALA A 147 0.41 -26.69 -0.64
C ALA A 147 -0.46 -27.84 -0.10
N LYS A 148 -1.64 -27.53 0.46
CA LYS A 148 -2.62 -28.52 0.96
C LYS A 148 -3.47 -29.14 -0.16
N ALA A 149 -3.48 -28.57 -1.35
CA ALA A 149 -4.28 -29.05 -2.48
C ALA A 149 -3.59 -30.15 -3.33
N ASN A 150 -2.48 -30.71 -2.84
CA ASN A 150 -1.75 -31.83 -3.43
C ASN A 150 -1.83 -33.06 -2.54
#